data_AF-A0A9X3NFE5-F1
#
_entry.id   AF-A0A9X3NFE5-F1
#
_cell.length_a   1.000
_cell.length_b   1.000
_cell.length_c   1.000
_cell.angle_alpha   90.00
_cell.angle_beta   90.00
_cell.angle_gamma   90.00
#
_symmetry.space_group_name_H-M   'P 1'
#
loop_
_entity.id
_entity.type
_entity.pdbx_description
1 polymer ?
#
loop_
_entity_poly.entity_id
_entity_poly.type
_entity_poly.pdbx_seq_one_letter_code
_entity_poly.pdbx_strand_id
1 'polypeptide(L)'
;MRRIAAIRNPVLRNLEITHAYSLLSAEIAARGGVGANWCTFATWASRQAGRTIRGEDALGYIEQRLCVGRSLLHPFRSFGRWLLRKGLFDKSSRLGSAMARLRTPFDAVELASDAVARGNLKVFAEIGYEFARWLREDAFAVDAPLLQVAFASYEAAFVEEDPKRRAELMLRANLSIGLHEQTRLQPEIGEALDAPYVTAEELGRMLCGTSRPRLAKAVGALALPAQSLVARFSREVITHSLMVLSLPGRILALGTHLEDAYPADLHELVEPELIALVSQYEPVPPAPDNCGAEDWANLEQRMHYIVHLFRVFHVDAQLAGPPFSASQVERFLAGVVPEGDL
;
A
#
# COMPACT_ATOMS: atom_id res chain seq x y z
N MET A 1 -3.39 -12.43 15.60
CA MET A 1 -3.18 -12.66 14.15
C MET A 1 -4.33 -13.40 13.47
N ARG A 2 -4.55 -14.72 13.70
CA ARG A 2 -5.60 -15.50 13.01
C ARG A 2 -7.03 -14.92 13.11
N ARG A 3 -7.41 -14.40 14.28
CA ARG A 3 -8.71 -13.71 14.47
C ARG A 3 -8.84 -12.50 13.54
N ILE A 4 -7.82 -11.65 13.47
CA ILE A 4 -7.82 -10.43 12.64
C ILE A 4 -7.94 -10.82 11.16
N ALA A 5 -7.18 -11.83 10.71
CA ALA A 5 -7.24 -12.32 9.34
C ALA A 5 -8.64 -12.84 8.93
N ALA A 6 -9.42 -13.37 9.90
CA ALA A 6 -10.77 -13.88 9.66
C ALA A 6 -11.86 -12.79 9.61
N ILE A 7 -11.53 -11.52 9.90
CA ILE A 7 -12.50 -10.42 9.83
C ILE A 7 -12.92 -10.21 8.37
N ARG A 8 -14.22 -10.31 8.10
CA ARG A 8 -14.77 -10.18 6.73
C ARG A 8 -14.76 -8.73 6.22
N ASN A 9 -15.07 -7.77 7.09
CA ASN A 9 -15.07 -6.36 6.72
C ASN A 9 -13.62 -5.87 6.51
N PRO A 10 -13.22 -5.48 5.28
CA PRO A 10 -11.84 -5.11 4.98
C PRO A 10 -11.38 -3.84 5.71
N VAL A 11 -12.30 -2.91 6.01
CA VAL A 11 -11.98 -1.67 6.75
C VAL A 11 -11.64 -2.01 8.20
N LEU A 12 -12.53 -2.73 8.89
CA LEU A 12 -12.27 -3.16 10.29
C LEU A 12 -11.03 -4.04 10.38
N ARG A 13 -10.87 -4.96 9.42
CA ARG A 13 -9.68 -5.80 9.34
C ARG A 13 -8.41 -4.96 9.20
N ASN A 14 -8.39 -3.98 8.30
CA ASN A 14 -7.23 -3.12 8.12
C ASN A 14 -6.91 -2.32 9.38
N LEU A 15 -7.90 -1.69 10.04
CA LEU A 15 -7.68 -0.97 11.31
C LEU A 15 -7.00 -1.85 12.36
N GLU A 16 -7.49 -3.09 12.52
CA GLU A 16 -6.90 -4.04 13.45
C GLU A 16 -5.52 -4.57 13.01
N ILE A 17 -5.26 -4.71 11.71
CA ILE A 17 -3.93 -5.03 11.16
C ILE A 17 -2.95 -3.90 11.46
N THR A 18 -3.31 -2.66 11.15
CA THR A 18 -2.49 -1.47 11.39
C THR A 18 -2.17 -1.34 12.89
N HIS A 19 -3.17 -1.52 13.75
CA HIS A 19 -2.96 -1.51 15.19
C HIS A 19 -2.05 -2.67 15.66
N ALA A 20 -2.24 -3.88 15.13
CA ALA A 20 -1.38 -5.01 15.47
C ALA A 20 0.08 -4.78 15.05
N TYR A 21 0.35 -4.16 13.90
CA TYR A 21 1.71 -3.75 13.55
C TYR A 21 2.30 -2.75 14.53
N SER A 22 1.51 -1.77 15.01
CA SER A 22 2.01 -0.81 16.00
C SER A 22 2.39 -1.48 17.33
N LEU A 23 1.63 -2.50 17.74
CA LEU A 23 1.95 -3.30 18.94
C LEU A 23 3.22 -4.13 18.73
N LEU A 24 3.35 -4.83 17.60
CA LEU A 24 4.57 -5.57 17.27
C LEU A 24 5.79 -4.64 17.23
N SER A 25 5.64 -3.47 16.63
CA SER A 25 6.70 -2.47 16.55
C SER A 25 7.18 -2.03 17.92
N ALA A 26 6.25 -1.77 18.86
CA ALA A 26 6.57 -1.40 20.23
C ALA A 26 7.27 -2.53 21.00
N GLU A 27 6.82 -3.79 20.84
CA GLU A 27 7.46 -4.95 21.47
C GLU A 27 8.89 -5.17 20.99
N ILE A 28 9.15 -4.95 19.70
CA ILE A 28 10.49 -5.01 19.11
C ILE A 28 11.37 -3.88 19.65
N ALA A 29 10.86 -2.66 19.68
CA ALA A 29 11.58 -1.50 20.20
C ALA A 29 11.95 -1.67 21.69
N ALA A 30 11.09 -2.32 22.47
CA ALA A 30 11.36 -2.65 23.88
C ALA A 30 12.54 -3.62 24.06
N ARG A 31 12.89 -4.41 23.04
CA ARG A 31 14.05 -5.33 23.04
C ARG A 31 15.31 -4.70 22.45
N GLY A 32 15.19 -4.02 21.32
CA GLY A 32 16.32 -3.57 20.51
C GLY A 32 16.76 -2.12 20.70
N GLY A 33 16.01 -1.35 21.49
CA GLY A 33 16.32 0.06 21.71
C GLY A 33 15.88 0.95 20.53
N VAL A 34 16.69 1.97 20.22
CA VAL A 34 16.31 3.08 19.35
C VAL A 34 16.40 2.70 17.88
N GLY A 35 15.35 3.00 17.12
CA GLY A 35 15.31 2.87 15.66
C GLY A 35 13.98 2.28 15.16
N ALA A 36 13.58 2.68 13.95
CA ALA A 36 12.43 2.12 13.25
C ALA A 36 12.73 0.67 12.84
N ASN A 37 11.85 -0.25 13.23
CA ASN A 37 11.85 -1.63 12.76
C ASN A 37 10.86 -1.79 11.60
N TRP A 38 10.85 -2.96 10.94
CA TRP A 38 9.97 -3.17 9.80
C TRP A 38 8.48 -3.02 10.18
N CYS A 39 8.07 -3.44 11.39
CA CYS A 39 6.70 -3.23 11.86
C CYS A 39 6.36 -1.75 12.05
N THR A 40 7.35 -0.89 12.31
CA THR A 40 7.17 0.58 12.31
C THR A 40 6.71 1.04 10.93
N PHE A 41 7.44 0.69 9.87
CA PHE A 41 7.07 1.04 8.50
C PHE A 41 5.77 0.39 8.06
N ALA A 42 5.55 -0.89 8.39
CA ALA A 42 4.34 -1.62 8.09
C ALA A 42 3.09 -0.98 8.72
N THR A 43 3.22 -0.37 9.91
CA THR A 43 2.13 0.39 10.55
C THR A 43 1.65 1.52 9.64
N TRP A 44 2.58 2.35 9.16
CA TRP A 44 2.23 3.52 8.34
C TRP A 44 1.84 3.15 6.91
N ALA A 45 2.50 2.16 6.32
CA ALA A 45 2.07 1.60 5.03
C ALA A 45 0.68 0.97 5.11
N SER A 46 0.36 0.25 6.20
CA SER A 46 -0.96 -0.33 6.42
C SER A 46 -2.03 0.74 6.66
N ARG A 47 -1.68 1.84 7.34
CA ARG A 47 -2.57 2.99 7.50
C ARG A 47 -2.89 3.66 6.17
N GLN A 48 -1.87 3.86 5.32
CA GLN A 48 -2.07 4.36 3.95
C GLN A 48 -2.94 3.39 3.13
N ALA A 49 -2.70 2.09 3.23
CA ALA A 49 -3.56 1.07 2.61
C ALA A 49 -5.02 1.20 3.09
N GLY A 50 -5.24 1.53 4.37
CA GLY A 50 -6.55 1.81 4.94
C GLY A 50 -7.28 2.96 4.24
N ARG A 51 -6.57 4.06 3.93
CA ARG A 51 -7.12 5.19 3.18
C ARG A 51 -7.58 4.77 1.78
N THR A 52 -6.78 3.97 1.08
CA THR A 52 -7.13 3.40 -0.22
C THR A 52 -8.35 2.47 -0.13
N ILE A 53 -8.41 1.58 0.87
CA ILE A 53 -9.53 0.67 1.10
C ILE A 53 -10.84 1.42 1.38
N ARG A 54 -10.75 2.57 2.05
CA ARG A 54 -11.89 3.46 2.31
C ARG A 54 -12.21 4.40 1.14
N GLY A 55 -11.40 4.38 0.08
CA GLY A 55 -11.55 5.22 -1.12
C GLY A 55 -11.19 6.69 -0.90
N GLU A 56 -10.51 7.04 0.18
CA GLU A 56 -10.25 8.42 0.58
C GLU A 56 -9.27 9.13 -0.37
N ASP A 57 -8.23 8.44 -0.83
CA ASP A 57 -7.22 9.01 -1.71
C ASP A 57 -7.75 9.25 -3.13
N ALA A 58 -8.57 8.31 -3.62
CA ALA A 58 -9.24 8.46 -4.91
C ALA A 58 -10.20 9.65 -4.91
N LEU A 59 -10.98 9.83 -3.84
CA LEU A 59 -11.86 10.97 -3.68
C LEU A 59 -11.06 12.28 -3.63
N GLY A 60 -10.01 12.36 -2.80
CA GLY A 60 -9.17 13.55 -2.70
C GLY A 60 -8.56 13.99 -4.03
N TYR A 61 -8.07 13.05 -4.85
CA TYR A 61 -7.51 13.34 -6.17
C TYR A 61 -8.59 13.84 -7.15
N ILE A 62 -9.76 13.20 -7.16
CA ILE A 62 -10.89 13.61 -8.01
C ILE A 62 -11.35 15.03 -7.66
N GLU A 63 -11.43 15.37 -6.37
CA GLU A 63 -11.80 16.70 -5.89
C GLU A 63 -10.85 17.78 -6.39
N GLN A 64 -9.54 17.54 -6.27
CA GLN A 64 -8.50 18.47 -6.72
C GLN A 64 -8.53 18.68 -8.24
N ARG A 65 -8.73 17.61 -9.02
CA ARG A 65 -8.69 17.68 -10.49
C ARG A 65 -9.97 18.21 -11.11
N LEU A 66 -11.12 18.04 -10.46
CA LEU A 66 -12.43 18.50 -10.95
C LEU A 66 -12.88 19.85 -10.37
N CYS A 67 -12.11 20.46 -9.45
CA CYS A 67 -12.42 21.76 -8.81
C CYS A 67 -13.82 21.81 -8.16
N VAL A 68 -14.32 20.69 -7.64
CA VAL A 68 -15.63 20.63 -6.97
C VAL A 68 -15.40 20.94 -5.47
N GLY A 69 -16.04 21.98 -4.93
CA GLY A 69 -15.80 22.41 -3.54
C GLY A 69 -16.36 21.44 -2.47
N ARG A 70 -15.68 21.32 -1.32
CA ARG A 70 -16.01 20.42 -0.17
C ARG A 70 -17.49 20.39 0.26
N SER A 71 -18.23 21.50 0.10
CA SER A 71 -19.66 21.59 0.44
C SER A 71 -20.57 20.87 -0.57
N LEU A 72 -20.19 20.86 -1.86
CA LEU A 72 -20.93 20.15 -2.90
C LEU A 72 -20.70 18.64 -2.84
N LEU A 73 -19.66 18.19 -2.11
CA LEU A 73 -19.24 16.79 -2.00
C LEU A 73 -19.76 16.04 -0.76
N HIS A 74 -20.45 16.70 0.18
CA HIS A 74 -21.14 15.99 1.26
C HIS A 74 -22.17 14.92 0.80
N PRO A 75 -22.85 15.09 -0.36
CA PRO A 75 -23.62 14.03 -1.03
C PRO A 75 -22.78 12.95 -1.72
N PHE A 76 -21.45 13.01 -1.74
CA PHE A 76 -20.59 12.09 -2.51
C PHE A 76 -20.17 10.84 -1.74
N ARG A 77 -20.36 10.78 -0.41
CA ARG A 77 -20.54 9.49 0.31
C ARG A 77 -21.73 8.67 -0.21
N SER A 78 -22.53 9.32 -1.04
CA SER A 78 -23.69 8.84 -1.76
C SER A 78 -23.53 9.11 -3.25
N PHE A 79 -22.32 9.18 -3.83
CA PHE A 79 -22.18 9.60 -5.24
C PHE A 79 -22.83 8.63 -6.23
N GLY A 80 -22.80 7.34 -5.93
CA GLY A 80 -23.67 6.36 -6.60
C GLY A 80 -25.16 6.75 -6.49
N ARG A 81 -25.62 7.21 -5.31
CA ARG A 81 -26.98 7.71 -5.02
C ARG A 81 -27.31 9.11 -5.60
N TRP A 82 -26.35 9.98 -5.86
CA TRP A 82 -26.56 11.30 -6.47
C TRP A 82 -26.63 11.20 -8.00
N LEU A 83 -25.78 10.38 -8.62
CA LEU A 83 -25.91 9.99 -10.03
C LEU A 83 -27.21 9.19 -10.28
N LEU A 84 -27.64 8.36 -9.33
CA LEU A 84 -28.97 7.73 -9.30
C LEU A 84 -30.12 8.76 -9.31
N ARG A 85 -29.95 9.91 -8.65
CA ARG A 85 -31.02 10.93 -8.49
C ARG A 85 -31.14 11.89 -9.67
N LYS A 86 -30.11 12.00 -10.51
CA LYS A 86 -30.12 12.78 -11.77
C LYS A 86 -30.45 11.95 -13.03
N GLY A 87 -30.83 10.68 -12.87
CA GLY A 87 -31.32 9.83 -13.97
C GLY A 87 -30.27 9.29 -14.92
N LEU A 88 -28.97 9.51 -14.66
CA LEU A 88 -27.87 8.98 -15.49
C LEU A 88 -27.65 7.47 -15.36
N PHE A 89 -28.17 6.85 -14.28
CA PHE A 89 -28.15 5.41 -14.01
C PHE A 89 -29.55 4.84 -13.73
N ASP A 90 -30.60 5.50 -14.23
CA ASP A 90 -31.90 4.84 -14.27
C ASP A 90 -31.79 3.65 -15.22
N LYS A 91 -31.80 2.42 -14.66
CA LYS A 91 -31.73 1.16 -15.43
C LYS A 91 -32.90 1.00 -16.41
N SER A 92 -33.98 1.77 -16.22
CA SER A 92 -35.11 1.85 -17.15
C SER A 92 -34.86 2.81 -18.32
N SER A 93 -33.84 3.69 -18.22
CA SER A 93 -33.38 4.54 -19.32
C SER A 93 -32.32 3.83 -20.18
N ARG A 94 -32.31 4.12 -21.49
CA ARG A 94 -31.36 3.51 -22.45
C ARG A 94 -29.91 3.93 -22.16
N LEU A 95 -29.70 5.16 -21.70
CA LEU A 95 -28.40 5.71 -21.33
C LEU A 95 -27.89 5.12 -20.01
N GLY A 96 -28.76 5.00 -18.99
CA GLY A 96 -28.40 4.40 -17.71
C GLY A 96 -28.17 2.89 -17.76
N SER A 97 -28.92 2.16 -18.60
CA SER A 97 -28.66 0.73 -18.87
C SER A 97 -27.32 0.50 -19.58
N ALA A 98 -26.92 1.40 -20.48
CA ALA A 98 -25.64 1.33 -21.17
C ALA A 98 -24.47 1.73 -20.26
N MET A 99 -24.61 2.81 -19.49
CA MET A 99 -23.59 3.27 -18.53
C MET A 99 -23.38 2.29 -17.38
N ALA A 100 -24.42 1.60 -16.90
CA ALA A 100 -24.32 0.54 -15.90
C ALA A 100 -23.55 -0.71 -16.36
N ARG A 101 -23.28 -0.84 -17.66
CA ARG A 101 -22.53 -1.95 -18.26
C ARG A 101 -21.11 -1.57 -18.69
N LEU A 102 -20.76 -0.28 -18.63
CA LEU A 102 -19.41 0.22 -18.82
C LEU A 102 -18.69 0.24 -17.47
N ARG A 103 -17.42 -0.16 -17.41
CA ARG A 103 -16.64 0.02 -16.18
C ARG A 103 -16.53 1.52 -15.90
N THR A 104 -17.04 1.93 -14.75
CA THR A 104 -16.91 3.32 -14.30
C THR A 104 -15.54 3.53 -13.65
N PRO A 105 -15.06 4.79 -13.52
CA PRO A 105 -13.89 5.07 -12.69
C PRO A 105 -14.00 4.52 -11.27
N PHE A 106 -15.21 4.42 -10.73
CA PHE A 106 -15.46 3.89 -9.39
C PHE A 106 -15.22 2.37 -9.32
N ASP A 107 -15.53 1.62 -10.37
CA ASP A 107 -15.30 0.17 -10.41
C ASP A 107 -13.78 -0.12 -10.38
N ALA A 108 -12.98 0.72 -11.04
CA ALA A 108 -11.52 0.59 -11.01
C ALA A 108 -10.94 0.93 -9.63
N VAL A 109 -11.49 1.92 -8.93
CA VAL A 109 -11.14 2.26 -7.55
C VAL A 109 -11.54 1.13 -6.59
N GLU A 110 -12.71 0.52 -6.78
CA GLU A 110 -13.18 -0.62 -5.98
C GLU A 110 -12.25 -1.84 -6.17
N LEU A 111 -11.86 -2.15 -7.41
CA LEU A 111 -10.89 -3.21 -7.70
C LEU A 111 -9.52 -2.95 -7.08
N ALA A 112 -9.02 -1.71 -7.15
CA ALA A 112 -7.76 -1.33 -6.52
C ALA A 112 -7.86 -1.41 -4.97
N SER A 113 -8.97 -0.95 -4.39
CA SER A 113 -9.27 -1.11 -2.97
C SER A 113 -9.26 -2.58 -2.54
N ASP A 114 -9.91 -3.45 -3.32
CA ASP A 114 -9.94 -4.89 -3.05
C ASP A 114 -8.56 -5.53 -3.18
N ALA A 115 -7.79 -5.17 -4.20
CA ALA A 115 -6.42 -5.65 -4.39
C ALA A 115 -5.51 -5.24 -3.22
N VAL A 116 -5.58 -3.96 -2.80
CA VAL A 116 -4.85 -3.44 -1.62
C VAL A 116 -5.29 -4.14 -0.34
N ALA A 117 -6.60 -4.36 -0.14
CA ALA A 117 -7.13 -5.08 1.02
C ALA A 117 -6.63 -6.53 1.11
N ARG A 118 -6.47 -7.20 -0.04
CA ARG A 118 -5.89 -8.55 -0.13
C ARG A 118 -4.39 -8.53 0.11
N GLY A 119 -3.65 -7.61 -0.51
CA GLY A 119 -2.22 -7.45 -0.32
C GLY A 119 -1.85 -7.19 1.14
N ASN A 120 -2.51 -6.22 1.79
CA ASN A 120 -2.29 -5.91 3.21
C ASN A 120 -2.61 -7.11 4.11
N LEU A 121 -3.68 -7.86 3.82
CA LEU A 121 -3.99 -9.10 4.56
C LEU A 121 -2.92 -10.17 4.35
N LYS A 122 -2.46 -10.37 3.12
CA LYS A 122 -1.43 -11.37 2.77
C LYS A 122 -0.15 -11.11 3.56
N VAL A 123 0.36 -9.88 3.51
CA VAL A 123 1.57 -9.49 4.25
C VAL A 123 1.39 -9.68 5.75
N PHE A 124 0.24 -9.31 6.30
CA PHE A 124 -0.03 -9.49 7.72
C PHE A 124 -0.14 -10.96 8.14
N ALA A 125 -0.82 -11.78 7.34
CA ALA A 125 -1.02 -13.19 7.62
C ALA A 125 0.28 -14.00 7.47
N GLU A 126 1.21 -13.54 6.64
CA GLU A 126 2.52 -14.15 6.42
C GLU A 126 3.55 -13.54 7.38
N ILE A 127 3.98 -12.30 7.14
CA ILE A 127 5.09 -11.67 7.86
C ILE A 127 4.69 -11.26 9.28
N GLY A 128 3.53 -10.63 9.45
CA GLY A 128 3.04 -10.23 10.78
C GLY A 128 2.81 -11.41 11.72
N TYR A 129 2.44 -12.57 11.16
CA TYR A 129 2.33 -13.82 11.92
C TYR A 129 3.70 -14.34 12.37
N GLU A 130 4.72 -14.31 11.52
CA GLU A 130 6.07 -14.74 11.89
C GLU A 130 6.71 -13.82 12.94
N PHE A 131 6.49 -12.50 12.88
CA PHE A 131 6.90 -11.60 13.98
C PHE A 131 6.26 -11.98 15.32
N ALA A 132 4.96 -12.28 15.31
CA ALA A 132 4.26 -12.69 16.53
C ALA A 132 4.77 -14.01 17.10
N ARG A 133 5.19 -14.95 16.22
CA ARG A 133 5.82 -16.20 16.63
C ARG A 133 7.22 -15.97 17.20
N TRP A 134 8.05 -15.22 16.48
CA TRP A 134 9.41 -14.89 16.89
C TRP A 134 9.46 -14.18 18.26
N LEU A 135 8.52 -13.26 18.52
CA LEU A 135 8.46 -12.60 19.83
C LEU A 135 8.01 -13.52 20.98
N ARG A 136 7.41 -14.69 20.71
CA ARG A 136 6.81 -15.56 21.72
C ARG A 136 7.48 -16.92 21.89
N GLU A 137 8.11 -17.43 20.85
CA GLU A 137 8.66 -18.79 20.79
C GLU A 137 10.17 -18.77 21.06
N ASP A 138 10.63 -19.57 22.03
CA ASP A 138 12.07 -19.67 22.34
C ASP A 138 12.87 -20.37 21.23
N ALA A 139 12.24 -21.32 20.52
CA ALA A 139 12.84 -22.09 19.42
C ALA A 139 12.24 -21.65 18.07
N PHE A 140 12.25 -20.35 17.79
CA PHE A 140 11.70 -19.80 16.57
C PHE A 140 12.48 -20.26 15.32
N ALA A 141 11.73 -20.73 14.32
CA ALA A 141 12.24 -21.02 12.99
C ALA A 141 11.19 -20.65 11.95
N VAL A 142 11.67 -20.09 10.83
CA VAL A 142 10.86 -19.66 9.69
C VAL A 142 11.39 -20.29 8.41
N ASP A 143 10.50 -20.81 7.57
CA ASP A 143 10.85 -21.42 6.28
C ASP A 143 10.79 -20.38 5.15
N ALA A 144 11.66 -19.37 5.26
CA ALA A 144 11.84 -18.34 4.25
C ALA A 144 13.24 -17.72 4.38
N PRO A 145 14.15 -17.90 3.41
CA PRO A 145 15.55 -17.49 3.55
C PRO A 145 15.76 -16.02 3.93
N LEU A 146 15.03 -15.10 3.28
CA LEU A 146 15.12 -13.66 3.60
C LEU A 146 14.60 -13.33 5.01
N LEU A 147 13.56 -14.04 5.49
CA LEU A 147 13.06 -13.85 6.85
C LEU A 147 14.02 -14.46 7.88
N GLN A 148 14.66 -15.60 7.58
CA GLN A 148 15.72 -16.15 8.43
C GLN A 148 16.87 -15.15 8.62
N VAL A 149 17.34 -14.55 7.51
CA VAL A 149 18.36 -13.50 7.57
C VAL A 149 17.87 -12.32 8.40
N ALA A 150 16.64 -11.86 8.18
CA ALA A 150 16.10 -10.71 8.88
C ALA A 150 16.01 -10.89 10.39
N PHE A 151 15.41 -11.98 10.85
CA PHE A 151 15.27 -12.24 12.29
C PHE A 151 16.63 -12.48 12.95
N ALA A 152 17.57 -13.16 12.27
CA ALA A 152 18.94 -13.29 12.75
C ALA A 152 19.65 -11.92 12.86
N SER A 153 19.44 -11.02 11.90
CA SER A 153 19.96 -9.66 11.95
C SER A 153 19.37 -8.83 13.10
N TYR A 154 18.07 -8.98 13.41
CA TYR A 154 17.49 -8.36 14.60
C TYR A 154 18.11 -8.88 15.90
N GLU A 155 18.20 -10.20 16.06
CA GLU A 155 18.81 -10.80 17.26
C GLU A 155 20.26 -10.35 17.46
N ALA A 156 21.04 -10.29 16.37
CA ALA A 156 22.39 -9.75 16.41
C ALA A 156 22.41 -8.27 16.81
N ALA A 157 21.50 -7.46 16.28
CA ALA A 157 21.41 -6.04 16.63
C ALA A 157 21.07 -5.81 18.11
N PHE A 158 20.23 -6.65 18.71
CA PHE A 158 19.78 -6.48 20.09
C PHE A 158 20.90 -6.62 21.13
N VAL A 159 21.93 -7.40 20.83
CA VAL A 159 23.09 -7.61 21.70
C VAL A 159 24.33 -6.84 21.25
N GLU A 160 24.29 -6.21 20.08
CA GLU A 160 25.39 -5.39 19.56
C GLU A 160 25.56 -4.13 20.40
N GLU A 161 26.79 -3.75 20.75
CA GLU A 161 27.10 -2.58 21.58
C GLU A 161 27.41 -1.34 20.73
N ASP A 162 28.06 -1.53 19.57
CA ASP A 162 28.39 -0.43 18.67
C ASP A 162 27.11 0.13 18.01
N PRO A 163 26.74 1.41 18.25
CA PRO A 163 25.54 2.00 17.67
C PRO A 163 25.53 1.96 16.14
N LYS A 164 26.70 2.10 15.50
CA LYS A 164 26.80 2.04 14.04
C LYS A 164 26.48 0.64 13.52
N ARG A 165 27.16 -0.37 14.05
CA ARG A 165 26.91 -1.76 13.67
C ARG A 165 25.47 -2.18 13.97
N ARG A 166 24.92 -1.75 15.11
CA ARG A 166 23.52 -1.99 15.48
C ARG A 166 22.55 -1.41 14.44
N ALA A 167 22.75 -0.15 14.04
CA ALA A 167 21.91 0.51 13.04
C ALA A 167 21.95 -0.21 11.69
N GLU A 168 23.14 -0.64 11.24
CA GLU A 168 23.31 -1.39 9.99
C GLU A 168 22.65 -2.77 10.05
N LEU A 169 22.76 -3.50 11.17
CA LEU A 169 22.08 -4.78 11.37
C LEU A 169 20.55 -4.63 11.38
N MET A 170 20.04 -3.59 12.04
CA MET A 170 18.61 -3.24 12.03
C MET A 170 18.13 -2.90 10.62
N LEU A 171 18.91 -2.11 9.85
CA LEU A 171 18.59 -1.78 8.46
C LEU A 171 18.60 -3.03 7.57
N ARG A 172 19.61 -3.90 7.72
CA ARG A 172 19.69 -5.20 7.01
C ARG A 172 18.46 -6.06 7.29
N ALA A 173 18.03 -6.12 8.55
CA ALA A 173 16.81 -6.83 8.93
C ALA A 173 15.58 -6.24 8.22
N ASN A 174 15.39 -4.91 8.33
CA ASN A 174 14.28 -4.21 7.69
C ASN A 174 14.24 -4.46 6.17
N LEU A 175 15.36 -4.30 5.48
CA LEU A 175 15.45 -4.46 4.03
C LEU A 175 15.28 -5.90 3.58
N SER A 176 15.75 -6.88 4.34
CA SER A 176 15.54 -8.29 4.03
C SER A 176 14.05 -8.66 4.07
N ILE A 177 13.31 -8.14 5.06
CA ILE A 177 11.85 -8.31 5.15
C ILE A 177 11.16 -7.52 4.05
N GLY A 178 11.59 -6.27 3.81
CA GLY A 178 11.08 -5.44 2.72
C GLY A 178 11.21 -6.15 1.37
N LEU A 179 12.36 -6.72 1.05
CA LEU A 179 12.55 -7.48 -0.19
C LEU A 179 11.65 -8.73 -0.26
N HIS A 180 11.51 -9.47 0.85
CA HIS A 180 10.60 -10.61 0.93
C HIS A 180 9.16 -10.18 0.63
N GLU A 181 8.69 -9.13 1.31
CA GLU A 181 7.37 -8.53 1.14
C GLU A 181 7.14 -8.07 -0.29
N GLN A 182 8.03 -7.24 -0.83
CA GLN A 182 7.87 -6.60 -2.14
C GLN A 182 7.92 -7.60 -3.29
N THR A 183 8.69 -8.68 -3.15
CA THR A 183 8.71 -9.79 -4.11
C THR A 183 7.38 -10.54 -4.09
N ARG A 184 6.83 -10.78 -2.89
CA ARG A 184 5.56 -11.52 -2.69
C ARG A 184 4.34 -10.72 -3.12
N LEU A 185 4.39 -9.39 -3.01
CA LEU A 185 3.30 -8.48 -3.39
C LEU A 185 3.24 -8.17 -4.88
N GLN A 186 4.24 -8.56 -5.68
CA GLN A 186 4.30 -8.26 -7.11
C GLN A 186 3.00 -8.58 -7.87
N PRO A 187 2.32 -9.73 -7.64
CA PRO A 187 1.06 -10.05 -8.32
C PRO A 187 -0.07 -9.08 -7.94
N GLU A 188 -0.22 -8.77 -6.65
CA GLU A 188 -1.26 -7.88 -6.14
C GLU A 188 -1.05 -6.42 -6.59
N ILE A 189 0.20 -5.96 -6.64
CA ILE A 189 0.57 -4.63 -7.16
C ILE A 189 0.26 -4.54 -8.66
N GLY A 190 0.62 -5.56 -9.44
CA GLY A 190 0.29 -5.64 -10.86
C GLY A 190 -1.23 -5.62 -11.08
N GLU A 191 -1.99 -6.43 -10.35
CA GLU A 191 -3.45 -6.47 -10.46
C GLU A 191 -4.10 -5.12 -10.13
N ALA A 192 -3.62 -4.44 -9.09
CA ALA A 192 -4.12 -3.11 -8.72
C ALA A 192 -3.87 -2.08 -9.83
N LEU A 193 -2.68 -2.07 -10.42
CA LEU A 193 -2.29 -1.12 -11.49
C LEU A 193 -2.92 -1.44 -12.85
N ASP A 194 -3.18 -2.73 -13.13
CA ASP A 194 -3.78 -3.21 -14.38
C ASP A 194 -5.32 -3.23 -14.36
N ALA A 195 -5.94 -3.03 -13.20
CA ALA A 195 -7.39 -2.97 -13.00
C ALA A 195 -8.19 -2.12 -14.03
N PRO A 196 -7.67 -1.02 -14.61
CA PRO A 196 -8.44 -0.22 -15.58
C PRO A 196 -8.44 -0.74 -17.03
N TYR A 197 -7.65 -1.75 -17.40
CA TYR A 197 -7.56 -2.21 -18.79
C TYR A 197 -8.66 -3.21 -19.17
N VAL A 198 -9.38 -2.92 -20.27
CA VAL A 198 -10.40 -3.81 -20.85
C VAL A 198 -10.23 -3.83 -22.36
N THR A 199 -10.23 -5.03 -22.97
CA THR A 199 -10.15 -5.15 -24.43
C THR A 199 -11.48 -4.82 -25.11
N ALA A 200 -11.44 -4.43 -26.40
CA ALA A 200 -12.67 -4.16 -27.18
C ALA A 200 -13.63 -5.36 -27.21
N GLU A 201 -13.10 -6.58 -27.23
CA GLU A 201 -13.91 -7.80 -27.26
C GLU A 201 -14.62 -8.07 -25.92
N GLU A 202 -13.92 -7.87 -24.80
CA GLU A 202 -14.50 -7.95 -23.46
C GLU A 202 -15.54 -6.87 -23.23
N LEU A 203 -15.26 -5.62 -23.64
CA LEU A 203 -16.20 -4.51 -23.57
C LEU A 203 -17.46 -4.81 -24.39
N GLY A 204 -17.29 -5.35 -25.61
CA GLY A 204 -18.37 -5.79 -26.46
C GLY A 204 -19.25 -6.86 -25.84
N ARG A 205 -18.63 -7.88 -25.22
CA ARG A 205 -19.33 -8.96 -24.50
C ARG A 205 -20.09 -8.43 -23.27
N MET A 206 -19.53 -7.49 -22.52
CA MET A 206 -20.20 -6.88 -21.37
C MET A 206 -21.43 -6.06 -21.77
N LEU A 207 -21.34 -5.30 -22.87
CA LEU A 207 -22.43 -4.42 -23.31
C LEU A 207 -23.58 -5.16 -23.99
N CYS A 208 -23.27 -6.21 -24.75
CA CYS A 208 -24.21 -6.89 -25.65
C CYS A 208 -24.46 -8.37 -25.32
N GLY A 209 -23.76 -8.94 -24.34
CA GLY A 209 -23.80 -10.36 -24.02
C GLY A 209 -22.99 -11.23 -24.99
N THR A 210 -22.88 -12.53 -24.69
CA THR A 210 -22.10 -13.50 -25.48
C THR A 210 -22.84 -14.06 -26.70
N SER A 211 -24.17 -13.89 -26.77
CA SER A 211 -25.04 -14.51 -27.77
C SER A 211 -24.92 -13.93 -29.18
N ARG A 212 -24.25 -12.77 -29.36
CA ARG A 212 -24.10 -12.08 -30.66
C ARG A 212 -22.67 -11.56 -30.87
N PRO A 213 -21.69 -12.43 -31.19
CA PRO A 213 -20.27 -12.09 -31.17
C PRO A 213 -19.89 -10.99 -32.18
N ARG A 214 -20.52 -10.95 -33.36
CA ARG A 214 -20.26 -9.89 -34.37
C ARG A 214 -20.75 -8.51 -33.91
N LEU A 215 -21.91 -8.45 -33.26
CA LEU A 215 -22.46 -7.22 -32.70
C LEU A 215 -21.64 -6.75 -31.49
N ALA A 216 -21.26 -7.68 -30.60
CA ALA A 216 -20.38 -7.42 -29.47
C ALA A 216 -19.06 -6.79 -29.94
N LYS A 217 -18.40 -7.38 -30.95
CA LYS A 217 -17.15 -6.84 -31.50
C LYS A 217 -17.30 -5.42 -32.06
N ALA A 218 -18.38 -5.15 -32.79
CA ALA A 218 -18.65 -3.83 -33.35
C ALA A 218 -18.94 -2.78 -32.27
N VAL A 219 -19.80 -3.10 -31.30
CA VAL A 219 -20.15 -2.20 -30.19
C VAL A 219 -18.92 -1.94 -29.30
N GLY A 220 -18.13 -2.97 -29.02
CA GLY A 220 -16.90 -2.85 -28.26
C GLY A 220 -15.86 -1.95 -28.94
N ALA A 221 -15.68 -2.07 -30.26
CA ALA A 221 -14.79 -1.19 -31.02
C ALA A 221 -15.24 0.28 -31.00
N LEU A 222 -16.55 0.53 -31.06
CA LEU A 222 -17.11 1.89 -31.00
C LEU A 222 -17.03 2.50 -29.59
N ALA A 223 -17.15 1.68 -28.54
CA ALA A 223 -17.07 2.14 -27.15
C ALA A 223 -15.62 2.27 -26.62
N LEU A 224 -14.65 1.66 -27.32
CA LEU A 224 -13.25 1.62 -26.88
C LEU A 224 -12.63 3.01 -26.66
N PRO A 225 -12.81 4.03 -27.52
CA PRO A 225 -12.18 5.34 -27.29
C PRO A 225 -12.64 6.01 -25.99
N ALA A 226 -13.95 5.92 -25.68
CA ALA A 226 -14.51 6.43 -24.43
C ALA A 226 -14.01 5.61 -23.22
N GLN A 227 -13.94 4.29 -23.34
CA GLN A 227 -13.39 3.41 -22.32
C GLN A 227 -11.91 3.69 -22.06
N SER A 228 -11.10 3.96 -23.09
CA SER A 228 -9.68 4.29 -22.96
C SER A 228 -9.46 5.58 -22.17
N LEU A 229 -10.33 6.58 -22.34
CA LEU A 229 -10.28 7.81 -21.54
C LEU A 229 -10.57 7.53 -20.07
N VAL A 230 -11.62 6.74 -19.79
CA VAL A 230 -11.97 6.30 -18.43
C VAL A 230 -10.84 5.49 -17.81
N ALA A 231 -10.27 4.54 -18.55
CA ALA A 231 -9.17 3.70 -18.11
C ALA A 231 -7.92 4.53 -17.76
N ARG A 232 -7.57 5.53 -18.58
CA ARG A 232 -6.45 6.43 -18.31
C ARG A 232 -6.67 7.23 -17.04
N PHE A 233 -7.86 7.81 -16.86
CA PHE A 233 -8.20 8.55 -15.64
C PHE A 233 -8.19 7.66 -14.40
N SER A 234 -8.76 6.45 -14.49
CA SER A 234 -8.70 5.46 -13.42
C SER A 234 -7.25 5.07 -13.08
N ARG A 235 -6.39 4.88 -14.09
CA ARG A 235 -4.96 4.63 -13.88
C ARG A 235 -4.29 5.78 -13.15
N GLU A 236 -4.53 7.03 -13.56
CA GLU A 236 -4.00 8.21 -12.86
C GLU A 236 -4.41 8.23 -11.37
N VAL A 237 -5.69 7.96 -11.07
CA VAL A 237 -6.22 7.89 -9.70
C VAL A 237 -5.56 6.77 -8.88
N ILE A 238 -5.48 5.57 -9.45
CA ILE A 238 -4.91 4.38 -8.80
C ILE A 238 -3.41 4.58 -8.57
N THR A 239 -2.68 5.02 -9.60
CA THR A 239 -1.25 5.32 -9.50
C THR A 239 -1.01 6.38 -8.44
N HIS A 240 -1.77 7.48 -8.40
CA HIS A 240 -1.62 8.48 -7.35
C HIS A 240 -1.88 7.91 -5.95
N SER A 241 -2.91 7.07 -5.79
CA SER A 241 -3.24 6.45 -4.50
C SER A 241 -2.17 5.46 -4.03
N LEU A 242 -1.45 4.80 -4.95
CA LEU A 242 -0.35 3.89 -4.65
C LEU A 242 1.00 4.59 -4.51
N MET A 243 1.17 5.77 -5.12
CA MET A 243 2.41 6.56 -5.16
C MET A 243 2.50 7.61 -4.05
N VAL A 244 1.72 7.45 -2.99
CA VAL A 244 1.74 8.32 -1.81
C VAL A 244 1.88 7.47 -0.56
N LEU A 245 2.77 7.89 0.35
CA LEU A 245 2.89 7.32 1.69
C LEU A 245 2.79 8.43 2.73
N SER A 246 1.75 8.38 3.56
CA SER A 246 1.57 9.30 4.68
C SER A 246 2.30 8.78 5.92
N LEU A 247 3.27 9.56 6.39
CA LEU A 247 3.97 9.38 7.67
C LEU A 247 3.49 10.46 8.66
N PRO A 248 3.74 10.31 9.97
CA PRO A 248 3.58 11.39 10.94
C PRO A 248 4.26 12.67 10.47
N GLY A 249 3.48 13.76 10.35
CA GLY A 249 4.01 15.07 9.98
C GLY A 249 4.48 15.21 8.52
N ARG A 250 4.42 14.16 7.69
CA ARG A 250 4.94 14.22 6.32
C ARG A 250 4.19 13.32 5.34
N ILE A 251 3.96 13.83 4.14
CA ILE A 251 3.42 13.05 3.01
C ILE A 251 4.56 12.88 2.00
N LEU A 252 4.85 11.64 1.66
CA LEU A 252 5.87 11.29 0.67
C LEU A 252 5.20 10.97 -0.66
N ALA A 253 5.70 11.57 -1.74
CA ALA A 253 5.37 11.17 -3.10
C ALA A 253 6.45 10.19 -3.57
N LEU A 254 6.08 8.92 -3.78
CA LEU A 254 7.02 7.84 -4.07
C LEU A 254 7.73 7.98 -5.43
N GLY A 255 7.20 8.85 -6.30
CA GLY A 255 7.81 9.19 -7.59
C GLY A 255 8.73 10.40 -7.53
N THR A 256 8.99 10.95 -6.33
CA THR A 256 9.90 12.07 -6.12
C THR A 256 11.09 11.61 -5.30
N HIS A 257 12.27 12.10 -5.63
CA HIS A 257 13.48 11.81 -4.87
C HIS A 257 13.33 12.22 -3.39
N LEU A 258 13.82 11.38 -2.49
CA LEU A 258 13.98 11.71 -1.08
C LEU A 258 15.31 12.45 -0.87
N GLU A 259 15.23 13.78 -0.77
CA GLU A 259 16.41 14.67 -0.58
C GLU A 259 16.98 14.65 0.85
N ASP A 260 16.38 13.89 1.76
CA ASP A 260 16.76 13.84 3.16
C ASP A 260 18.13 13.20 3.37
N ALA A 261 18.90 13.78 4.29
CA ALA A 261 20.18 13.21 4.68
C ALA A 261 19.99 11.90 5.45
N TYR A 262 20.86 10.92 5.20
CA TYR A 262 20.94 9.73 6.02
C TYR A 262 21.45 10.04 7.44
N PRO A 263 20.96 9.31 8.46
CA PRO A 263 21.52 9.38 9.81
C PRO A 263 23.03 9.08 9.78
N ALA A 264 23.80 9.69 10.70
CA ALA A 264 25.25 9.58 10.73
C ALA A 264 25.75 8.13 10.71
N ASP A 265 25.13 7.27 11.53
CA ASP A 265 25.48 5.85 11.64
C ASP A 265 25.22 5.06 10.35
N LEU A 266 24.31 5.55 9.52
CA LEU A 266 23.94 4.95 8.24
C LEU A 266 24.42 5.77 7.05
N HIS A 267 25.29 6.78 7.19
CA HIS A 267 25.74 7.58 6.05
C HIS A 267 26.68 6.79 5.13
N GLU A 268 27.69 6.14 5.70
CA GLU A 268 28.60 5.24 5.02
C GLU A 268 28.38 3.84 5.55
N LEU A 269 28.05 2.86 4.70
CA LEU A 269 27.78 1.49 5.15
C LEU A 269 29.07 0.69 5.23
N VAL A 270 29.27 -0.08 6.30
CA VAL A 270 30.46 -0.93 6.48
C VAL A 270 30.14 -2.43 6.61
N GLU A 271 28.88 -2.79 6.86
CA GLU A 271 28.46 -4.18 6.96
C GLU A 271 28.38 -4.84 5.57
N PRO A 272 29.21 -5.88 5.28
CA PRO A 272 29.36 -6.39 3.92
C PRO A 272 28.08 -6.90 3.29
N GLU A 273 27.25 -7.61 4.06
CA GLU A 273 26.01 -8.20 3.58
C GLU A 273 24.93 -7.14 3.28
N LEU A 274 24.88 -6.07 4.07
CA LEU A 274 24.04 -4.91 3.88
C LEU A 274 24.49 -4.14 2.65
N ILE A 275 25.80 -3.91 2.49
CA ILE A 275 26.37 -3.28 1.29
C ILE A 275 25.97 -4.11 0.06
N ALA A 276 26.12 -5.43 0.12
CA ALA A 276 25.74 -6.32 -0.98
C ALA A 276 24.23 -6.27 -1.29
N LEU A 277 23.37 -6.12 -0.28
CA LEU A 277 21.92 -5.96 -0.47
C LEU A 277 21.57 -4.59 -1.08
N VAL A 278 22.14 -3.51 -0.55
CA VAL A 278 21.89 -2.13 -1.00
C VAL A 278 22.41 -1.93 -2.42
N SER A 279 23.60 -2.43 -2.73
CA SER A 279 24.25 -2.28 -4.05
C SER A 279 23.50 -2.97 -5.20
N GLN A 280 22.52 -3.83 -4.91
CA GLN A 280 21.63 -4.40 -5.93
C GLN A 280 20.63 -3.40 -6.50
N TYR A 281 20.34 -2.33 -5.75
CA TYR A 281 19.29 -1.36 -6.07
C TYR A 281 19.81 0.08 -6.22
N GLU A 282 21.01 0.37 -5.71
CA GLU A 282 21.65 1.67 -5.88
C GLU A 282 22.25 1.82 -7.29
N PRO A 283 22.15 3.02 -7.89
CA PRO A 283 22.78 3.30 -9.17
C PRO A 283 24.31 3.27 -9.06
N VAL A 284 24.97 2.73 -10.08
CA VAL A 284 26.44 2.74 -10.16
C VAL A 284 26.90 4.14 -10.60
N PRO A 285 27.82 4.81 -9.86
CA PRO A 285 28.38 6.09 -10.28
C PRO A 285 28.95 6.03 -11.71
N PRO A 286 28.76 7.09 -12.54
CA PRO A 286 28.34 8.44 -12.19
C PRO A 286 26.83 8.70 -12.33
N ALA A 287 26.00 7.65 -12.42
CA ALA A 287 24.55 7.85 -12.50
C ALA A 287 24.05 8.64 -11.28
N PRO A 288 23.13 9.61 -11.47
CA PRO A 288 22.61 10.39 -10.36
C PRO A 288 21.82 9.49 -9.42
N ASP A 289 22.03 9.69 -8.12
CA ASP A 289 21.23 9.07 -7.08
C ASP A 289 19.86 9.77 -7.02
N ASN A 290 18.87 9.18 -7.71
CA ASN A 290 17.47 9.57 -7.66
C ASN A 290 16.60 8.33 -7.44
N CYS A 291 16.18 8.14 -6.20
CA CYS A 291 15.34 7.03 -5.79
C CYS A 291 13.86 7.13 -6.17
N GLY A 292 13.39 8.23 -6.76
CA GLY A 292 11.99 8.40 -7.16
C GLY A 292 11.57 7.37 -8.21
N ALA A 293 10.51 6.61 -7.94
CA ALA A 293 10.03 5.57 -8.85
C ALA A 293 9.10 6.14 -9.93
N GLU A 294 9.39 5.84 -11.20
CA GLU A 294 8.49 6.17 -12.32
C GLU A 294 7.40 5.11 -12.48
N ASP A 295 7.74 3.84 -12.22
CA ASP A 295 6.82 2.71 -12.28
C ASP A 295 6.90 1.88 -11.00
N TRP A 296 5.91 2.04 -10.13
CA TRP A 296 5.79 1.24 -8.91
C TRP A 296 5.54 -0.24 -9.20
N ALA A 297 5.16 -0.67 -10.41
CA ALA A 297 5.12 -2.09 -10.74
C ALA A 297 6.53 -2.70 -10.88
N ASN A 298 7.55 -1.87 -11.15
CA ASN A 298 8.92 -2.33 -11.27
C ASN A 298 9.55 -2.56 -9.89
N LEU A 299 9.93 -3.82 -9.60
CA LEU A 299 10.51 -4.20 -8.31
C LEU A 299 11.82 -3.48 -8.01
N GLU A 300 12.70 -3.29 -8.98
CA GLU A 300 13.99 -2.61 -8.79
C GLU A 300 13.77 -1.15 -8.39
N GLN A 301 12.87 -0.44 -9.07
CA GLN A 301 12.53 0.95 -8.73
C GLN A 301 11.89 1.05 -7.34
N ARG A 302 10.96 0.14 -7.00
CA ARG A 302 10.36 0.10 -5.65
C ARG A 302 11.41 -0.13 -4.58
N MET A 303 12.28 -1.12 -4.78
CA MET A 303 13.30 -1.46 -3.80
C MET A 303 14.33 -0.34 -3.65
N HIS A 304 14.71 0.34 -4.74
CA HIS A 304 15.55 1.53 -4.68
C HIS A 304 14.92 2.62 -3.79
N TYR A 305 13.64 2.94 -3.97
CA TYR A 305 12.95 3.87 -3.07
C TYR A 305 12.90 3.39 -1.61
N ILE A 306 12.61 2.09 -1.39
CA ILE A 306 12.50 1.50 -0.04
C ILE A 306 13.84 1.49 0.70
N VAL A 307 14.96 1.28 -0.01
CA VAL A 307 16.32 1.40 0.55
C VAL A 307 16.52 2.79 1.15
N HIS A 308 16.19 3.85 0.40
CA HIS A 308 16.28 5.22 0.89
C HIS A 308 15.30 5.47 2.04
N LEU A 309 14.04 5.07 1.87
CA LEU A 309 12.99 5.26 2.88
C LEU A 309 13.39 4.68 4.24
N PHE A 310 13.83 3.41 4.27
CA PHE A 310 14.18 2.76 5.52
C PHE A 310 15.44 3.34 6.16
N ARG A 311 16.36 3.87 5.35
CA ARG A 311 17.61 4.48 5.80
C ARG A 311 17.41 5.90 6.33
N VAL A 312 16.69 6.75 5.60
CA VAL A 312 16.34 8.13 5.99
C VAL A 312 15.58 8.14 7.30
N PHE A 313 14.51 7.34 7.40
CA PHE A 313 13.61 7.35 8.55
C PHE A 313 14.03 6.37 9.65
N HIS A 314 15.25 5.84 9.59
CA HIS A 314 15.73 4.83 10.52
C HIS A 314 15.67 5.27 11.98
N VAL A 315 15.97 6.55 12.27
CA VAL A 315 15.99 7.09 13.64
C VAL A 315 14.82 8.03 13.94
N ASP A 316 13.80 8.05 13.07
CA ASP A 316 12.65 8.94 13.25
C ASP A 316 11.72 8.41 14.36
N ALA A 317 11.81 9.03 15.53
CA ALA A 317 11.03 8.69 16.70
C ALA A 317 9.52 8.93 16.54
N GLN A 318 9.09 9.79 15.61
CA GLN A 318 7.66 10.04 15.37
C GLN A 318 6.97 8.79 14.83
N LEU A 319 7.71 7.94 14.11
CA LEU A 319 7.16 6.71 13.55
C LEU A 319 6.75 5.68 14.61
N ALA A 320 7.29 5.78 15.83
CA ALA A 320 6.91 4.93 16.95
C ALA A 320 5.58 5.34 17.62
N GLY A 321 5.02 6.49 17.22
CA GLY A 321 3.74 6.98 17.74
C GLY A 321 2.57 6.06 17.37
N PRO A 322 1.52 5.98 18.21
CA PRO A 322 0.36 5.15 17.91
C PRO A 322 -0.38 5.68 16.67
N PRO A 323 -0.77 4.81 15.73
CA PRO A 323 -1.51 5.23 14.53
C PRO A 323 -2.95 5.66 14.84
N PHE A 324 -3.48 5.28 16.01
CA PHE A 324 -4.86 5.58 16.41
C PHE A 324 -4.90 6.05 17.85
N SER A 325 -5.86 6.92 18.16
CA SER A 325 -6.20 7.25 19.55
C SER A 325 -6.82 6.05 20.28
N ALA A 326 -6.72 6.04 21.61
CA ALA A 326 -7.28 4.97 22.43
C ALA A 326 -8.80 4.76 22.20
N SER A 327 -9.56 5.83 21.99
CA SER A 327 -11.00 5.76 21.72
C SER A 327 -11.33 5.20 20.33
N GLN A 328 -10.47 5.44 19.32
CA GLN A 328 -10.59 4.79 18.02
C GLN A 328 -10.33 3.29 18.14
N VAL A 329 -9.30 2.90 18.90
CA VAL A 329 -8.96 1.49 19.17
C VAL A 329 -10.11 0.75 19.83
N GLU A 330 -10.66 1.30 20.91
CA GLU A 330 -11.80 0.70 21.60
C GLU A 330 -12.99 0.45 20.66
N ARG A 331 -13.31 1.43 19.80
CA ARG A 331 -14.43 1.31 18.86
C ARG A 331 -14.23 0.23 17.81
N PHE A 332 -13.08 0.19 17.12
CA PHE A 332 -12.90 -0.82 16.07
C PHE A 332 -12.72 -2.22 16.64
N LEU A 333 -12.19 -2.37 17.85
CA LEU A 333 -12.14 -3.67 18.53
C LEU A 333 -13.55 -4.16 18.92
N ALA A 334 -14.49 -3.25 19.16
CA ALA A 334 -15.91 -3.57 19.33
C ALA A 334 -16.65 -3.81 17.99
N GLY A 335 -15.95 -3.80 16.86
CA GLY A 335 -16.52 -4.00 15.53
C GLY A 335 -17.19 -2.77 14.92
N VAL A 336 -16.93 -1.57 15.48
CA VAL A 336 -17.50 -0.30 15.00
C VAL A 336 -16.41 0.52 14.34
N VAL A 337 -16.62 0.93 13.09
CA VAL A 337 -15.67 1.83 12.41
C VAL A 337 -15.73 3.20 13.09
N PRO A 338 -14.62 3.69 13.69
CA PRO A 338 -14.59 4.97 14.35
C PRO A 338 -14.70 6.14 13.37
N GLU A 339 -15.01 7.32 13.88
CA GLU A 339 -14.88 8.59 13.14
C GLU A 339 -13.48 9.20 13.37
N GLY A 340 -13.09 10.14 12.51
CA GLY A 340 -11.83 10.89 12.59
C GLY A 340 -10.83 10.51 11.50
N ASP A 341 -9.58 10.90 11.71
CA ASP A 341 -8.46 10.51 10.86
C ASP A 341 -8.04 9.06 11.17
N LEU A 342 -8.02 8.20 10.14
CA LEU A 342 -7.89 6.74 10.23
C LEU A 342 -6.86 6.16 9.26
#